data_AF-A0A9E0X803-F1
#
_entry.id   AF-A0A9E0X803-F1
#
_cell.length_a   1.000
_cell.length_b   1.000
_cell.length_c   1.000
_cell.angle_alpha   90.00
_cell.angle_beta   90.00
_cell.angle_gamma   90.00
#
_symmetry.space_group_name_H-M   'P 1'
#
loop_
_entity.id
_entity.type
_entity.pdbx_description
1 polymer ?
#
loop_
_entity_poly.entity_id
_entity_poly.type
_entity_poly.pdbx_seq_one_letter_code
_entity_poly.pdbx_strand_id
1 'polypeptide(L)'
;MTGSLSNQELLAQDAGRSTAEIVEELAAALLARGWLLATAESCTGGLIAGACTDLAGSSHWFERGFVTYSNAAKTELLGVPAELIARHGAVSEPVARAMARGAVAHARAQVAVAVTGVAGPGGGSADKPVGTVWFGWQLPGRTETECRRFDGDRAAVRAQTVAHALAGLVRRIAAG
;
A
#
# COMPACT_ATOMS: atom_id res chain seq x y z
N MET A 1 27.66 7.79 5.40
CA MET A 1 27.39 6.36 5.15
C MET A 1 26.12 5.97 5.89
N THR A 2 24.96 6.19 5.29
CA THR A 2 23.70 5.65 5.81
C THR A 2 23.53 4.26 5.21
N GLY A 3 23.81 3.22 6.01
CA GLY A 3 23.52 1.86 5.60
C GLY A 3 22.02 1.72 5.38
N SER A 4 21.60 1.30 4.19
CA SER A 4 20.21 0.90 3.96
C SER A 4 19.92 -0.30 4.85
N LEU A 5 19.00 -0.13 5.79
CA LEU A 5 18.50 -1.22 6.62
C LEU A 5 17.92 -2.32 5.73
N SER A 6 18.19 -3.57 6.09
CA SER A 6 17.57 -4.71 5.45
C SER A 6 16.07 -4.73 5.71
N ASN A 7 15.34 -5.42 4.85
CA ASN A 7 13.91 -5.65 4.97
C ASN A 7 13.49 -6.24 6.34
N GLN A 8 14.35 -7.06 6.96
CA GLN A 8 14.09 -7.64 8.29
C GLN A 8 14.30 -6.62 9.41
N GLU A 9 15.33 -5.78 9.30
CA GLU A 9 15.59 -4.71 10.28
C GLU A 9 14.48 -3.64 10.25
N LEU A 10 13.94 -3.34 9.06
CA LEU A 10 12.80 -2.45 8.91
C LEU A 10 11.52 -3.00 9.55
N LEU A 11 11.25 -4.31 9.40
CA LEU A 11 10.11 -4.96 10.05
C LEU A 11 10.27 -5.00 11.57
N ALA A 12 11.49 -5.20 12.07
CA ALA A 12 11.77 -5.17 13.50
C ALA A 12 11.59 -3.76 14.10
N GLN A 13 11.81 -2.70 13.32
CA GLN A 13 11.53 -1.31 13.76
C GLN A 13 10.04 -1.00 13.86
N ASP A 14 9.22 -1.66 13.05
CA ASP A 14 7.76 -1.53 13.13
C ASP A 14 7.14 -2.48 14.18
N ALA A 15 7.91 -3.46 14.68
CA ALA A 15 7.45 -4.42 15.68
C ALA A 15 7.13 -3.70 17.00
N GLY A 16 5.84 -3.71 17.37
CA GLY A 16 5.34 -3.07 18.59
C GLY A 16 4.71 -1.70 18.37
N ARG A 17 4.81 -1.11 17.17
CA ARG A 17 4.07 0.10 16.81
C ARG A 17 2.63 -0.25 16.44
N SER A 18 1.69 0.50 16.99
CA SER A 18 0.30 0.45 16.57
C SER A 18 0.11 1.13 15.21
N THR A 19 -0.93 0.71 14.47
CA THR A 19 -1.31 1.39 13.22
C THR A 19 -1.61 2.88 13.45
N ALA A 20 -2.16 3.25 14.60
CA ALA A 20 -2.44 4.65 14.95
C ALA A 20 -1.16 5.49 15.03
N GLU A 21 -0.13 5.01 15.73
CA GLU A 21 1.17 5.70 15.81
C GLU A 21 1.85 5.84 14.44
N ILE A 22 1.68 4.86 13.55
CA ILE A 22 2.19 4.93 12.17
C ILE A 22 1.44 5.99 11.36
N VAL A 23 0.11 6.07 11.52
CA VAL A 23 -0.73 7.06 10.85
C VAL A 23 -0.40 8.48 11.32
N GLU A 24 -0.18 8.68 12.62
CA GLU A 24 0.23 9.99 13.16
C GLU A 24 1.56 10.46 12.58
N GLU A 25 2.56 9.56 12.50
CA GLU A 25 3.85 9.88 11.87
C GLU A 25 3.69 10.20 10.37
N LEU A 26 2.88 9.42 9.66
CA LEU A 26 2.60 9.65 8.25
C LEU A 26 1.92 11.01 8.02
N ALA A 27 0.92 11.34 8.83
CA ALA A 27 0.23 12.63 8.80
C ALA A 27 1.22 13.77 8.98
N ALA A 28 2.07 13.70 10.02
CA ALA A 28 3.09 14.72 10.28
C ALA A 28 4.06 14.88 9.10
N ALA A 29 4.53 13.77 8.52
CA ALA A 29 5.48 13.79 7.41
C ALA A 29 4.89 14.39 6.12
N LEU A 30 3.60 14.14 5.86
CA LEU A 30 2.87 14.66 4.70
C LEU A 30 2.54 16.14 4.88
N LEU A 31 2.03 16.54 6.05
CA LEU A 31 1.71 17.93 6.38
C LEU A 31 2.95 18.82 6.27
N ALA A 32 4.10 18.36 6.79
CA ALA A 32 5.36 19.09 6.69
C ALA A 32 5.81 19.37 5.25
N ARG A 33 5.35 18.57 4.27
CA ARG A 33 5.66 18.71 2.85
C ARG A 33 4.53 19.34 2.03
N GLY A 34 3.37 19.61 2.65
CA GLY A 34 2.16 20.01 1.93
C GLY A 34 1.69 18.95 0.93
N TRP A 35 1.94 17.67 1.23
CA TRP A 35 1.59 16.55 0.36
C TRP A 35 0.27 15.92 0.76
N LEU A 36 -0.44 15.45 -0.25
CA LEU A 36 -1.67 14.67 -0.14
C LEU A 36 -1.40 13.21 -0.52
N LEU A 37 -2.08 12.30 0.19
CA LEU A 37 -2.04 10.85 -0.01
C LEU A 37 -3.28 10.33 -0.74
N ALA A 38 -3.05 9.43 -1.70
CA ALA A 38 -4.08 8.53 -2.23
C ALA A 38 -3.79 7.06 -1.90
N THR A 39 -4.83 6.23 -1.74
CA THR A 39 -4.65 4.77 -1.54
C THR A 39 -5.30 3.97 -2.67
N ALA A 40 -4.71 2.84 -3.06
CA ALA A 40 -5.30 1.87 -3.98
C ALA A 40 -5.32 0.47 -3.37
N GLU A 41 -6.51 -0.01 -3.00
CA GLU A 41 -6.69 -1.18 -2.17
C GLU A 41 -7.43 -2.29 -2.92
N SER A 42 -6.94 -3.52 -2.77
CA SER A 42 -7.65 -4.73 -3.16
C SER A 42 -7.97 -5.57 -1.93
N CYS A 43 -7.03 -6.41 -1.46
CA CYS A 43 -7.29 -7.37 -0.38
C CYS A 43 -7.57 -6.73 0.99
N THR A 44 -7.14 -5.49 1.22
CA THR A 44 -7.46 -4.72 2.43
C THR A 44 -8.84 -4.10 2.38
N GLY A 45 -9.45 -3.91 1.21
CA GLY A 45 -10.85 -3.51 1.09
C GLY A 45 -11.21 -2.18 1.76
N GLY A 46 -10.32 -1.19 1.72
CA GLY A 46 -10.55 0.14 2.31
C GLY A 46 -9.99 0.32 3.73
N LEU A 47 -9.35 -0.70 4.31
CA LEU A 47 -8.79 -0.61 5.66
C LEU A 47 -7.61 0.37 5.76
N ILE A 48 -6.83 0.58 4.69
CA ILE A 48 -5.75 1.57 4.71
C ILE A 48 -6.37 2.98 4.74
N ALA A 49 -7.34 3.24 3.87
CA ALA A 49 -8.10 4.49 3.89
C ALA A 49 -8.79 4.71 5.25
N GLY A 50 -9.45 3.68 5.78
CA GLY A 50 -10.10 3.71 7.09
C GLY A 50 -9.13 4.11 8.21
N ALA A 51 -7.98 3.45 8.31
CA ALA A 51 -6.94 3.78 9.28
C ALA A 51 -6.44 5.23 9.15
N CYS A 52 -6.31 5.75 7.92
CA CYS A 52 -5.94 7.15 7.69
C CYS A 52 -7.05 8.11 8.17
N THR A 53 -8.31 7.78 7.87
CA THR A 53 -9.46 8.65 8.17
C THR A 53 -9.92 8.59 9.63
N ASP A 54 -9.53 7.54 10.37
CA ASP A 54 -9.77 7.43 11.81
C ASP A 54 -8.98 8.49 12.60
N LEU A 55 -7.88 9.02 12.04
CA LEU A 55 -7.16 10.14 12.62
C LEU A 55 -7.89 11.46 12.33
N ALA A 56 -8.22 12.21 13.40
CA ALA A 56 -8.80 13.54 13.28
C ALA A 56 -7.89 14.50 12.48
N GLY A 57 -8.49 15.30 11.59
CA GLY A 57 -7.75 16.20 10.71
C GLY A 57 -7.18 15.54 9.45
N SER A 58 -7.55 14.28 9.17
CA SER A 58 -7.18 13.56 7.95
C SER A 58 -7.51 14.29 6.64
N SER A 59 -8.53 15.17 6.64
CA SER A 59 -8.87 16.03 5.49
C SER A 59 -7.74 16.95 5.01
N HIS A 60 -6.72 17.20 5.83
CA HIS A 60 -5.58 18.04 5.46
C HIS A 60 -4.48 17.32 4.67
N TRP A 61 -4.45 15.98 4.68
CA TRP A 61 -3.34 15.20 4.11
C TRP A 61 -3.78 13.90 3.42
N PHE A 62 -5.01 13.44 3.62
CA PHE A 62 -5.61 12.33 2.89
C PHE A 62 -6.60 12.85 1.85
N GLU A 63 -6.41 12.46 0.59
CA GLU A 63 -7.21 12.98 -0.53
C GLU A 63 -8.31 12.01 -0.96
N ARG A 64 -7.96 10.76 -1.29
CA ARG A 64 -8.94 9.72 -1.63
C ARG A 64 -8.41 8.30 -1.49
N GLY A 65 -9.33 7.35 -1.36
CA GLY A 65 -9.05 5.93 -1.47
C GLY A 65 -9.80 5.29 -2.64
N PHE A 66 -9.11 4.42 -3.37
CA PHE A 66 -9.67 3.56 -4.40
C PHE A 66 -9.75 2.13 -3.87
N VAL A 67 -10.94 1.53 -3.86
CA VAL A 67 -11.09 0.10 -3.60
C VAL A 67 -11.35 -0.61 -4.92
N THR A 68 -10.30 -1.17 -5.53
CA THR A 68 -10.32 -1.81 -6.85
C THR A 68 -10.20 -3.33 -6.73
N TYR A 69 -11.21 -3.98 -6.16
CA TYR A 69 -11.16 -5.41 -5.86
C TYR A 69 -11.11 -6.29 -7.12
N SER A 70 -11.91 -5.95 -8.14
CA SER A 70 -11.95 -6.68 -9.41
C SER A 70 -10.83 -6.24 -10.37
N ASN A 71 -10.52 -7.08 -11.37
CA ASN A 71 -9.57 -6.73 -12.43
C ASN A 71 -10.10 -5.56 -13.29
N ALA A 72 -11.40 -5.53 -13.55
CA ALA A 72 -12.06 -4.43 -14.24
C ALA A 72 -11.90 -3.11 -13.48
N ALA A 73 -12.14 -3.09 -12.16
CA ALA A 73 -11.98 -1.88 -11.36
C ALA A 73 -10.54 -1.37 -11.33
N LYS A 74 -9.53 -2.26 -11.33
CA LYS A 74 -8.12 -1.86 -11.47
C LYS A 74 -7.86 -1.13 -12.80
N THR A 75 -8.50 -1.59 -13.87
CA THR A 75 -8.37 -1.00 -15.20
C THR A 75 -9.13 0.33 -15.28
N GLU A 76 -10.39 0.34 -14.89
CA GLU A 76 -11.31 1.48 -15.03
C GLU A 76 -10.93 2.67 -14.14
N LEU A 77 -10.54 2.41 -12.88
CA LEU A 77 -10.34 3.48 -11.89
C LEU A 77 -8.87 3.90 -11.75
N LEU A 78 -7.94 3.00 -12.05
CA LEU A 78 -6.50 3.23 -11.87
C LEU A 78 -5.71 3.16 -13.19
N GLY A 79 -6.37 2.88 -14.32
CA GLY A 79 -5.68 2.77 -15.61
C GLY A 79 -4.69 1.60 -15.69
N VAL A 80 -4.83 0.57 -14.84
CA VAL A 80 -3.96 -0.62 -14.91
C VAL A 80 -4.25 -1.35 -16.23
N PRO A 81 -3.25 -1.57 -17.10
CA PRO A 81 -3.50 -2.22 -18.39
C PRO A 81 -4.00 -3.66 -18.20
N ALA A 82 -5.08 -4.02 -18.89
CA ALA A 82 -5.71 -5.33 -18.75
C ALA A 82 -4.78 -6.48 -19.17
N GLU A 83 -3.91 -6.24 -20.16
CA GLU A 83 -2.91 -7.20 -20.61
C GLU A 83 -1.86 -7.53 -19.55
N LEU A 84 -1.55 -6.56 -18.68
CA LEU A 84 -0.59 -6.72 -17.60
C LEU A 84 -1.18 -7.62 -16.50
N ILE A 85 -2.48 -7.46 -16.21
CA ILE A 85 -3.21 -8.38 -15.32
C ILE A 85 -3.32 -9.78 -15.94
N ALA A 86 -3.62 -9.88 -17.23
CA ALA A 86 -3.72 -11.18 -17.92
C ALA A 86 -2.38 -11.95 -17.92
N ARG A 87 -1.26 -11.25 -18.11
CA ARG A 87 0.08 -11.87 -18.17
C ARG A 87 0.64 -12.25 -16.80
N HIS A 88 0.47 -11.39 -15.79
CA HIS A 88 1.15 -11.54 -14.49
C HIS A 88 0.22 -11.94 -13.34
N GLY A 89 -1.09 -11.84 -13.54
CA GLY A 89 -2.11 -11.96 -12.51
C GLY A 89 -2.22 -10.69 -11.65
N ALA A 90 -3.38 -10.50 -11.03
CA ALA A 90 -3.70 -9.32 -10.22
C ALA A 90 -2.78 -9.16 -8.99
N VAL A 91 -2.25 -10.26 -8.45
CA VAL A 91 -1.28 -10.26 -7.34
C VAL A 91 0.12 -10.41 -7.93
N SER A 92 0.73 -9.29 -8.30
CA SER A 92 2.06 -9.24 -8.93
C SER A 92 2.69 -7.85 -8.80
N GLU A 93 4.03 -7.80 -8.92
CA GLU A 93 4.79 -6.55 -8.93
C GLU A 93 4.29 -5.53 -9.98
N PRO A 94 4.17 -5.87 -11.28
CA PRO A 94 3.77 -4.90 -12.28
C PRO A 94 2.36 -4.35 -12.02
N VAL A 95 1.43 -5.16 -11.49
CA VAL A 95 0.08 -4.68 -11.13
C VAL A 95 0.14 -3.73 -9.96
N ALA A 96 0.87 -4.05 -8.89
CA ALA A 96 1.01 -3.16 -7.73
C ALA A 96 1.66 -1.82 -8.11
N ARG A 97 2.68 -1.86 -8.97
CA ARG A 97 3.33 -0.67 -9.55
C ARG A 97 2.34 0.19 -10.33
N ALA A 98 1.56 -0.43 -11.23
CA ALA A 98 0.58 0.25 -12.04
C ALA A 98 -0.54 0.86 -11.19
N MET A 99 -1.03 0.13 -10.17
CA MET A 99 -2.02 0.63 -9.22
C MET A 99 -1.52 1.86 -8.46
N ALA A 100 -0.27 1.87 -7.98
CA ALA A 100 0.29 3.01 -7.25
C ALA A 100 0.44 4.26 -8.14
N ARG A 101 0.92 4.07 -9.38
CA ARG A 101 1.00 5.16 -10.38
C ARG A 101 -0.37 5.69 -10.75
N GLY A 102 -1.31 4.78 -11.00
CA GLY A 102 -2.70 5.08 -11.31
C GLY A 102 -3.37 5.88 -10.21
N ALA A 103 -3.15 5.50 -8.95
CA ALA A 103 -3.71 6.22 -7.81
C ALA A 103 -3.30 7.69 -7.80
N VAL A 104 -2.01 8.02 -8.02
CA VAL A 104 -1.56 9.41 -8.15
C VAL A 104 -2.09 10.06 -9.43
N ALA A 105 -2.09 9.36 -10.56
CA ALA A 105 -2.55 9.93 -11.84
C ALA A 105 -4.05 10.29 -11.83
N HIS A 106 -4.86 9.57 -11.04
CA HIS A 106 -6.31 9.76 -10.93
C HIS A 106 -6.74 10.45 -9.62
N ALA A 107 -5.79 10.84 -8.78
CA ALA A 107 -6.01 11.61 -7.56
C ALA A 107 -5.33 12.98 -7.66
N ARG A 108 -5.74 13.94 -6.84
CA ARG A 108 -5.02 15.21 -6.69
C ARG A 108 -3.96 15.09 -5.59
N ALA A 109 -3.19 13.99 -5.61
CA ALA A 109 -2.24 13.59 -4.57
C ALA A 109 -0.79 13.56 -5.07
N GLN A 110 0.19 13.72 -4.17
CA GLN A 110 1.62 13.66 -4.51
C GLN A 110 2.20 12.26 -4.27
N VAL A 111 1.60 11.51 -3.34
CA VAL A 111 2.04 10.16 -3.00
C VAL A 111 0.87 9.19 -3.02
N ALA A 112 1.16 7.91 -3.25
CA ALA A 112 0.19 6.86 -3.07
C ALA A 112 0.79 5.57 -2.52
N VAL A 113 -0.05 4.79 -1.86
CA VAL A 113 0.24 3.38 -1.55
C VAL A 113 -0.82 2.48 -2.20
N ALA A 114 -0.35 1.40 -2.82
CA ALA A 114 -1.19 0.40 -3.46
C ALA A 114 -0.91 -1.00 -2.88
N VAL A 115 -1.97 -1.79 -2.69
CA VAL A 115 -1.86 -3.17 -2.21
C VAL A 115 -2.74 -4.13 -3.01
N THR A 116 -2.16 -5.27 -3.39
CA THR A 116 -2.86 -6.39 -4.05
C THR A 116 -2.30 -7.71 -3.54
N GLY A 117 -3.17 -8.60 -3.07
CA GLY A 117 -2.73 -9.81 -2.36
C GLY A 117 -3.79 -10.87 -2.17
N VAL A 118 -3.37 -12.01 -1.65
CA VAL A 118 -4.21 -13.17 -1.31
C VAL A 118 -4.36 -13.24 0.21
N ALA A 119 -5.39 -12.59 0.75
CA ALA A 119 -5.62 -12.59 2.20
C ALA A 119 -6.15 -13.93 2.75
N GLY A 120 -6.58 -14.87 1.90
CA GLY A 120 -7.16 -16.13 2.34
C GLY A 120 -8.65 -16.08 2.72
N PRO A 121 -9.22 -17.19 3.22
CA PRO A 121 -8.53 -18.46 3.49
C PRO A 121 -8.21 -19.28 2.23
N GLY A 122 -8.83 -18.97 1.08
CA GLY A 122 -8.55 -19.60 -0.21
C GLY A 122 -7.87 -18.66 -1.22
N GLY A 123 -7.77 -19.10 -2.47
CA GLY A 123 -7.24 -18.29 -3.58
C GLY A 123 -5.71 -18.24 -3.68
N GLY A 124 -5.00 -18.97 -2.82
CA GLY A 124 -3.56 -19.15 -2.93
C GLY A 124 -3.19 -20.23 -3.95
N SER A 125 -1.96 -20.16 -4.45
CA SER A 125 -1.31 -21.19 -5.26
C SER A 125 0.07 -21.53 -4.68
N ALA A 126 0.77 -22.52 -5.25
CA ALA A 126 2.16 -22.82 -4.86
C ALA A 126 3.08 -21.59 -5.03
N ASP A 127 2.90 -20.85 -6.13
CA ASP A 127 3.71 -19.65 -6.41
C ASP A 127 3.26 -18.40 -5.62
N LYS A 128 1.99 -18.35 -5.23
CA LYS A 128 1.36 -17.20 -4.55
C LYS A 128 0.51 -17.72 -3.39
N PRO A 129 1.12 -18.22 -2.31
CA PRO A 129 0.38 -18.77 -1.19
C PRO A 129 -0.51 -17.73 -0.51
N VAL A 130 -1.46 -18.20 0.29
CA VAL A 130 -2.20 -17.31 1.21
C VAL A 130 -1.20 -16.53 2.06
N GLY A 131 -1.48 -15.24 2.23
CA GLY A 131 -0.59 -14.29 2.88
C GLY A 131 0.27 -13.48 1.92
N THR A 132 0.40 -13.87 0.65
CA THR A 132 1.18 -13.13 -0.34
C THR A 132 0.52 -11.79 -0.68
N VAL A 133 1.25 -10.69 -0.50
CA VAL A 133 0.80 -9.33 -0.80
C VAL A 133 1.92 -8.59 -1.52
N TRP A 134 1.57 -7.94 -2.63
CA TRP A 134 2.39 -6.96 -3.31
C TRP A 134 1.99 -5.54 -2.92
N PHE A 135 3.00 -4.74 -2.67
CA PHE A 135 2.92 -3.34 -2.31
C PHE A 135 3.52 -2.49 -3.44
N GLY A 136 2.94 -1.32 -3.67
CA GLY A 136 3.49 -0.27 -4.51
C GLY A 136 3.43 1.06 -3.78
N TRP A 137 4.55 1.78 -3.70
CA TRP A 137 4.61 3.14 -3.17
C TRP A 137 5.01 4.10 -4.29
N GLN A 138 4.12 5.04 -4.59
CA GLN A 138 4.39 6.13 -5.51
C GLN A 138 4.79 7.37 -4.72
N LEU A 139 5.95 7.93 -5.05
CA LEU A 139 6.42 9.23 -4.58
C LEU A 139 6.73 10.13 -5.78
N PRO A 140 6.91 11.45 -5.61
CA PRO A 140 7.36 12.30 -6.70
C PRO A 140 8.63 11.73 -7.36
N GLY A 141 8.55 11.49 -8.67
CA GLY A 141 9.66 11.01 -9.49
C GLY A 141 10.02 9.51 -9.36
N ARG A 142 9.40 8.73 -8.47
CA ARG A 142 9.74 7.30 -8.31
C ARG A 142 8.59 6.41 -7.86
N THR A 143 8.67 5.14 -8.24
CA THR A 143 7.77 4.08 -7.77
C THR A 143 8.59 2.91 -7.25
N GLU A 144 8.32 2.49 -6.03
CA GLU A 144 8.96 1.32 -5.42
C GLU A 144 7.91 0.23 -5.17
N THR A 145 8.33 -1.03 -5.21
CA THR A 145 7.45 -2.18 -5.04
C THR A 145 8.11 -3.25 -4.18
N GLU A 146 7.29 -4.03 -3.50
CA GLU A 146 7.78 -5.05 -2.59
C GLU A 146 6.77 -6.19 -2.46
N CYS A 147 7.27 -7.42 -2.34
CA CYS A 147 6.46 -8.58 -2.01
C CYS A 147 6.71 -8.98 -0.56
N ARG A 148 5.63 -9.30 0.15
CA ARG A 148 5.67 -9.95 1.47
C ARG A 148 4.70 -11.11 1.53
N ARG A 149 4.99 -12.04 2.43
CA ARG A 149 4.07 -13.07 2.87
C ARG A 149 3.84 -12.88 4.36
N PHE A 150 2.58 -12.72 4.75
CA PHE A 150 2.18 -12.63 6.15
C PHE A 150 1.57 -13.94 6.60
N ASP A 151 1.78 -14.27 7.87
CA ASP A 151 1.17 -15.43 8.51
C ASP A 151 -0.14 -15.05 9.21
N GLY A 152 -0.94 -16.07 9.51
CA GLY A 152 -2.22 -15.94 10.20
C GLY A 152 -3.44 -16.04 9.29
N ASP A 153 -4.60 -15.76 9.87
CA ASP A 153 -5.87 -15.80 9.15
C ASP A 153 -6.10 -14.54 8.27
N ARG A 154 -7.25 -14.48 7.61
CA ARG A 154 -7.61 -13.36 6.73
C ARG A 154 -7.58 -12.00 7.44
N ALA A 155 -7.99 -11.94 8.71
CA ALA A 155 -8.00 -10.70 9.46
C ALA A 155 -6.57 -10.28 9.82
N ALA A 156 -5.76 -11.22 10.30
CA ALA A 156 -4.35 -10.99 10.62
C ALA A 156 -3.54 -10.55 9.40
N VAL A 157 -3.70 -11.18 8.24
CA VAL A 157 -3.01 -10.79 7.00
C VAL A 157 -3.39 -9.38 6.58
N ARG A 158 -4.68 -9.02 6.65
CA ARG A 158 -5.16 -7.67 6.31
C ARG A 158 -4.60 -6.62 7.28
N ALA A 159 -4.59 -6.89 8.58
CA ALA A 159 -4.05 -5.97 9.59
C ALA A 159 -2.55 -5.72 9.39
N GLN A 160 -1.77 -6.79 9.21
CA GLN A 160 -0.33 -6.67 8.90
C GLN A 160 -0.08 -5.92 7.59
N THR A 161 -0.92 -6.14 6.57
CA THR A 161 -0.83 -5.41 5.30
C THR A 161 -1.02 -3.91 5.49
N VAL A 162 -2.00 -3.48 6.29
CA VAL A 162 -2.26 -2.05 6.55
C VAL A 162 -1.07 -1.40 7.24
N ALA A 163 -0.59 -1.99 8.33
CA ALA A 163 0.55 -1.47 9.07
C ALA A 163 1.80 -1.37 8.19
N HIS A 164 2.12 -2.44 7.44
CA HIS A 164 3.29 -2.49 6.55
C HIS A 164 3.21 -1.47 5.41
N ALA A 165 2.02 -1.31 4.81
CA ALA A 165 1.80 -0.34 3.73
C ALA A 165 2.09 1.09 4.20
N LEU A 166 1.57 1.48 5.36
CA LEU A 166 1.71 2.84 5.89
C LEU A 166 3.13 3.10 6.41
N ALA A 167 3.71 2.18 7.17
CA ALA A 167 5.08 2.31 7.67
C ALA A 167 6.10 2.33 6.52
N GLY A 168 5.86 1.52 5.49
CA GLY A 168 6.65 1.54 4.27
C GLY A 168 6.62 2.87 3.52
N LEU A 169 5.50 3.60 3.58
CA LEU A 169 5.40 4.94 2.99
C LEU A 169 6.15 5.97 3.82
N VAL A 170 5.97 5.95 5.15
CA VAL A 170 6.69 6.82 6.10
C VAL A 170 8.19 6.78 5.85
N ARG A 171 8.79 5.57 5.80
CA ARG A 171 10.23 5.40 5.55
C ARG A 171 10.70 6.01 4.25
N ARG A 172 9.91 5.87 3.19
CA ARG A 172 10.25 6.40 1.85
C ARG A 172 10.14 7.91 1.79
N ILE A 173 9.21 8.49 2.54
CA ILE A 173 9.12 9.94 2.69
C ILE A 173 10.32 10.46 3.50
N ALA A 174 10.74 9.76 4.55
CA ALA A 174 11.90 10.16 5.37
C ALA A 174 13.25 10.03 4.65
N ALA A 175 13.38 9.08 3.71
CA ALA A 175 14.62 8.85 2.96
C ALA A 175 14.83 9.79 1.76
N GLY A 176 13.85 10.62 1.40
CA GLY A 176 13.91 11.57 0.29
C GLY A 176 13.76 13.02 0.74
#